data_AF-A0A2V8DUT1-F1
#
_entry.id   AF-A0A2V8DUT1-F1
#
_cell.length_a   1.000
_cell.length_b   1.000
_cell.length_c   1.000
_cell.angle_alpha   90.00
_cell.angle_beta   90.00
_cell.angle_gamma   90.00
#
_symmetry.space_group_name_H-M   'P 1'
#
loop_
_entity.id
_entity.type
_entity.pdbx_description
1 polymer ?
#
loop_
_entity_poly.entity_id
_entity_poly.type
_entity_poly.pdbx_seq_one_letter_code
_entity_poly.pdbx_strand_id
1 'polypeptide(L)'
;MMRHCSLLMVVLCATAPAYAQKRAFTLEDLYRIRSIGDVQVSPDGARAVYTVTTSDLPRGKRTTHIWLLELASGQTRQLTWSDASTAPIFSPDGRSLAFVSTRDGDANLYLLSLDGGEAKPLTHIS
;
A
#
# COMPACT_ATOMS: atom_id res chain seq x y z
N MET A 1 -61.84 -53.93 -9.33
CA MET A 1 -60.61 -54.74 -9.28
C MET A 1 -59.43 -53.82 -9.55
N MET A 2 -58.43 -53.82 -8.64
CA MET A 2 -57.06 -53.27 -8.78
C MET A 2 -56.80 -51.75 -8.67
N ARG A 3 -56.72 -51.33 -7.39
CA ARG A 3 -55.82 -50.36 -6.73
C ARG A 3 -54.66 -49.83 -7.59
N HIS A 4 -54.51 -48.51 -7.70
CA HIS A 4 -53.26 -47.86 -8.11
C HIS A 4 -52.78 -46.93 -6.98
N CYS A 5 -51.68 -47.35 -6.37
CA CYS A 5 -50.97 -46.72 -5.26
C CYS A 5 -50.03 -45.63 -5.79
N SER A 6 -49.96 -44.52 -5.05
CA SER A 6 -48.91 -43.50 -4.88
C SER A 6 -47.64 -43.54 -5.74
N LEU A 7 -47.16 -42.37 -6.16
CA LEU A 7 -46.01 -41.71 -5.49
C LEU A 7 -45.82 -40.26 -5.99
N LEU A 8 -46.02 -39.29 -5.09
CA LEU A 8 -45.64 -37.90 -5.27
C LEU A 8 -44.17 -37.75 -4.85
N MET A 9 -43.24 -37.61 -5.79
CA MET A 9 -41.83 -37.35 -5.49
C MET A 9 -41.63 -35.85 -5.24
N VAL A 10 -41.52 -35.47 -3.96
CA VAL A 10 -41.08 -34.13 -3.56
C VAL A 10 -39.56 -34.11 -3.62
N VAL A 11 -39.00 -33.42 -4.62
CA VAL A 11 -37.57 -33.14 -4.69
C VAL A 11 -37.27 -31.98 -3.73
N LEU A 12 -36.68 -32.31 -2.58
CA LEU A 12 -36.20 -31.32 -1.62
C LEU A 12 -34.82 -30.82 -2.09
N CYS A 13 -34.78 -29.70 -2.82
CA CYS A 13 -33.54 -28.99 -3.11
C CYS A 13 -33.01 -28.37 -1.81
N ALA A 14 -32.10 -29.07 -1.13
CA ALA A 14 -31.33 -28.51 -0.03
C ALA A 14 -30.30 -27.51 -0.60
N THR A 15 -30.60 -26.22 -0.56
CA THR A 15 -29.62 -25.16 -0.81
C THR A 15 -28.70 -25.05 0.39
N ALA A 16 -27.56 -25.75 0.38
CA ALA A 16 -26.51 -25.49 1.35
C ALA A 16 -25.84 -24.14 1.04
N PRO A 17 -25.61 -23.25 2.02
CA PRO A 17 -24.86 -22.04 1.78
C PRO A 17 -23.41 -22.41 1.44
N ALA A 18 -22.91 -21.91 0.32
CA ALA A 18 -21.50 -22.04 -0.02
C ALA A 18 -20.68 -21.21 0.98
N TYR A 19 -20.15 -21.85 2.01
CA TYR A 19 -19.14 -21.22 2.85
C TYR A 19 -17.87 -21.06 2.03
N ALA A 20 -17.50 -19.82 1.71
CA ALA A 20 -16.21 -19.52 1.12
C ALA A 20 -15.11 -20.03 2.08
N GLN A 21 -14.42 -21.09 1.69
CA GLN A 21 -13.38 -21.71 2.49
C GLN A 21 -12.19 -20.75 2.58
N LYS A 22 -11.93 -20.19 3.78
CA LYS A 22 -10.72 -19.39 4.03
C LYS A 22 -9.50 -20.31 3.90
N ARG A 23 -8.58 -20.00 2.98
CA ARG A 23 -7.34 -20.78 2.80
C ARG A 23 -6.33 -20.49 3.91
N ALA A 24 -5.42 -21.43 4.16
CA ALA A 24 -4.31 -21.23 5.08
C ALA A 24 -3.36 -20.11 4.59
N PHE A 25 -2.74 -19.41 5.54
CA PHE A 25 -1.69 -18.42 5.29
C PHE A 25 -0.45 -19.11 4.70
N THR A 26 0.13 -18.54 3.65
CA THR A 26 1.33 -19.07 2.98
C THR A 26 2.47 -18.06 3.03
N LEU A 27 3.69 -18.49 2.67
CA LEU A 27 4.82 -17.58 2.49
C LEU A 27 4.47 -16.44 1.51
N GLU A 28 3.74 -16.75 0.45
CA GLU A 28 3.26 -15.76 -0.52
C GLU A 28 2.43 -14.64 0.13
N ASP A 29 1.64 -14.97 1.15
CA ASP A 29 0.86 -13.96 1.87
C ASP A 29 1.74 -13.02 2.67
N LEU A 30 2.84 -13.53 3.26
CA LEU A 30 3.83 -12.71 3.96
C LEU A 30 4.42 -11.64 3.03
N TYR A 31 4.77 -12.02 1.79
CA TYR A 31 5.36 -11.07 0.83
C TYR A 31 4.35 -10.05 0.27
N ARG A 32 3.04 -10.38 0.32
CA ARG A 32 1.97 -9.44 -0.05
C ARG A 32 1.68 -8.40 1.03
N ILE A 33 2.22 -8.57 2.25
CA ILE A 33 2.08 -7.58 3.32
C ILE A 33 2.79 -6.29 2.88
N ARG A 34 2.05 -5.19 2.94
CA ARG A 34 2.61 -3.85 2.79
C ARG A 34 3.03 -3.37 4.16
N SER A 35 4.32 -3.10 4.34
CA SER A 35 4.84 -2.53 5.58
C SER A 35 4.71 -1.02 5.53
N ILE A 36 4.24 -0.41 6.62
CA ILE A 36 4.16 1.04 6.79
C ILE A 36 5.21 1.46 7.83
N GLY A 37 6.00 2.48 7.51
CA GLY A 37 7.06 3.00 8.39
C GLY A 37 7.23 4.51 8.29
N ASP A 38 8.23 5.03 9.02
CA ASP A 38 8.69 6.43 8.99
C ASP A 38 7.56 7.47 8.96
N VAL A 39 6.58 7.32 9.86
CA VAL A 39 5.44 8.24 9.94
C VAL A 39 5.90 9.59 10.50
N GLN A 40 5.57 10.68 9.82
CA GLN A 40 5.81 12.06 10.25
C GLN A 40 4.55 12.89 10.05
N VAL A 41 4.20 13.72 11.04
CA VAL A 41 3.08 14.66 10.95
C VAL A 41 3.60 16.02 10.47
N SER A 42 2.83 16.72 9.64
CA SER A 42 3.19 18.05 9.16
C SER A 42 3.19 19.08 10.31
N PRO A 43 3.96 20.19 10.20
CA PRO A 43 4.03 21.19 11.26
C PRO A 43 2.66 21.80 11.65
N ASP A 44 1.75 21.93 10.70
CA ASP A 44 0.37 22.41 10.89
C ASP A 44 -0.58 21.35 11.45
N GLY A 45 -0.14 20.08 11.57
CA GLY A 45 -0.95 18.96 12.04
C GLY A 45 -2.03 18.49 11.07
N ALA A 46 -2.09 19.00 9.84
CA ALA A 46 -3.14 18.67 8.87
C ALA A 46 -2.87 17.38 8.08
N ARG A 47 -1.59 17.02 7.92
CA ARG A 47 -1.13 15.94 7.04
C ARG A 47 -0.15 15.03 7.76
N ALA A 48 0.02 13.83 7.24
CA ALA A 48 1.12 12.95 7.59
C ALA A 48 1.79 12.38 6.34
N VAL A 49 3.09 12.18 6.39
CA VAL A 49 3.81 11.34 5.42
C VAL A 49 4.27 10.06 6.08
N TYR A 50 4.37 9.01 5.27
CA TYR A 50 4.80 7.69 5.71
C TYR A 50 5.40 6.92 4.53
N THR A 51 6.23 5.93 4.83
CA THR A 51 6.76 5.02 3.82
C THR A 51 5.86 3.79 3.69
N VAL A 52 5.69 3.31 2.46
CA VAL A 52 5.04 2.03 2.15
C VAL A 52 6.06 1.16 1.43
N THR A 53 6.38 0.02 2.04
CA THR A 53 7.29 -0.96 1.48
C THR A 53 6.51 -2.18 0.98
N THR A 54 6.75 -2.55 -0.28
CA THR A 54 6.16 -3.73 -0.92
C THR A 54 7.24 -4.65 -1.46
N SER A 55 6.98 -5.96 -1.44
CA SER A 55 7.92 -6.98 -1.90
C SER A 55 7.30 -7.82 -3.02
N ASP A 56 8.03 -8.00 -4.12
CA ASP A 56 7.72 -8.90 -5.23
C ASP A 56 8.74 -10.06 -5.18
N LEU A 57 8.34 -11.17 -4.55
CA LEU A 57 9.21 -12.33 -4.33
C LEU A 57 9.69 -12.97 -5.65
N PRO A 58 8.81 -13.25 -6.65
CA PRO A 58 9.25 -13.78 -7.94
C PRO A 58 10.33 -12.93 -8.63
N ARG A 59 10.26 -11.61 -8.47
CA ARG A 59 11.25 -10.67 -9.05
C ARG A 59 12.40 -10.33 -8.11
N GLY A 60 12.38 -10.82 -6.86
CA GLY A 60 13.34 -10.44 -5.82
C GLY A 60 13.40 -8.95 -5.55
N LYS A 61 12.32 -8.20 -5.84
CA LYS A 61 12.31 -6.73 -5.82
C LYS A 61 11.56 -6.23 -4.61
N ARG A 62 12.20 -5.35 -3.83
CA ARG A 62 11.55 -4.58 -2.76
C ARG A 62 11.52 -3.12 -3.17
N THR A 63 10.35 -2.49 -3.07
CA THR A 63 10.19 -1.06 -3.32
C THR A 63 9.68 -0.35 -2.09
N THR A 64 10.17 0.87 -1.88
CA THR A 64 9.69 1.75 -0.82
C THR A 64 9.32 3.09 -1.41
N HIS A 65 8.07 3.50 -1.22
CA HIS A 65 7.54 4.78 -1.70
C HIS A 65 7.05 5.63 -0.54
N ILE A 66 7.09 6.94 -0.70
CA ILE A 66 6.53 7.88 0.26
C ILE A 66 5.09 8.17 -0.14
N TRP A 67 4.21 8.20 0.85
CA TRP A 67 2.80 8.51 0.73
C TRP A 67 2.45 9.70 1.62
N LEU A 68 1.45 10.47 1.20
CA LEU A 68 0.83 11.54 1.97
C LEU A 68 -0.56 11.09 2.39
N LEU A 69 -0.93 11.39 3.63
CA LEU A 69 -2.25 11.24 4.23
C LEU A 69 -2.77 12.62 4.63
N GLU A 70 -3.96 12.97 4.17
CA GLU A 70 -4.76 14.06 4.70
C GLU A 70 -5.49 13.57 5.96
N LEU A 71 -5.17 14.10 7.14
CA LEU A 71 -5.62 13.54 8.41
C LEU A 71 -7.12 13.74 8.65
N ALA A 72 -7.69 14.84 8.16
CA ALA A 72 -9.11 15.15 8.33
C ALA A 72 -10.02 14.25 7.49
N SER A 73 -9.61 13.90 6.27
CA SER A 73 -10.43 13.14 5.32
C SER A 73 -10.05 11.67 5.21
N GLY A 74 -8.84 11.30 5.66
CA GLY A 74 -8.28 9.97 5.44
C GLY A 74 -7.79 9.73 4.00
N GLN A 75 -7.81 10.75 3.13
CA GLN A 75 -7.38 10.60 1.75
C GLN A 75 -5.87 10.40 1.68
N THR A 76 -5.44 9.47 0.83
CA THR A 76 -4.02 9.17 0.63
C THR A 76 -3.61 9.35 -0.82
N ARG A 77 -2.37 9.77 -1.04
CA ARG A 77 -1.74 9.79 -2.37
C ARG A 77 -0.26 9.42 -2.30
N GLN A 78 0.21 8.69 -3.30
CA GLN A 78 1.63 8.39 -3.48
C GLN A 78 2.37 9.65 -3.94
N LEU A 79 3.55 9.90 -3.37
CA LEU A 79 4.40 11.06 -3.68
C LEU A 79 5.63 10.69 -4.52
N THR A 80 6.10 9.44 -4.45
CA THR A 80 7.33 9.02 -5.14
C THR A 80 7.16 7.69 -5.88
N TRP A 81 7.90 7.52 -6.98
CA TRP A 81 7.90 6.34 -7.84
C TRP A 81 9.33 5.88 -8.17
N SER A 82 10.11 5.54 -7.14
CA SER A 82 11.49 5.05 -7.26
C SER A 82 11.66 3.68 -6.61
N ASP A 83 12.82 3.04 -6.79
CA ASP A 83 13.12 1.77 -6.12
C ASP A 83 13.12 1.93 -4.58
N ALA A 84 13.83 2.93 -4.05
CA ALA A 84 13.73 3.30 -2.65
C ALA A 84 13.57 4.82 -2.48
N SER A 85 12.62 5.22 -1.64
CA SER A 85 12.43 6.56 -1.08
C SER A 85 12.17 6.42 0.42
N THR A 86 13.06 6.94 1.27
CA THR A 86 13.05 6.70 2.73
C THR A 86 13.30 7.98 3.52
N ALA A 87 13.07 7.91 4.84
CA ALA A 87 13.32 9.02 5.78
C ALA A 87 12.71 10.37 5.35
N PRO A 88 11.41 10.42 5.02
CA PRO A 88 10.76 11.68 4.67
C PRO A 88 10.68 12.62 5.87
N ILE A 89 11.00 13.90 5.66
CA ILE A 89 10.80 14.97 6.65
C ILE A 89 10.17 16.19 5.99
N PHE A 90 9.21 16.81 6.66
CA PHE A 90 8.61 18.07 6.20
C PHE A 90 9.59 19.24 6.39
N SER A 91 9.53 20.20 5.48
CA SER A 91 10.08 21.53 5.74
C SER A 91 9.34 22.22 6.90
N PRO A 92 9.96 23.15 7.63
CA PRO A 92 9.30 23.86 8.73
C PRO A 92 8.03 24.62 8.34
N ASP A 93 7.95 25.09 7.09
CA ASP A 93 6.76 25.73 6.53
C ASP A 93 5.70 24.74 6.01
N GLY A 94 5.99 23.43 6.05
CA GLY A 94 5.11 22.37 5.59
C GLY A 94 4.85 22.36 4.08
N ARG A 95 5.63 23.07 3.26
CA ARG A 95 5.39 23.18 1.80
C ARG A 95 6.18 22.16 0.97
N SER A 96 7.25 21.60 1.55
CA SER A 96 8.14 20.66 0.87
C SER A 96 8.47 19.46 1.75
N LEU A 97 9.04 18.43 1.13
CA LEU A 97 9.52 17.23 1.76
C LEU A 97 10.96 16.95 1.35
N ALA A 98 11.86 16.81 2.32
CA ALA A 98 13.19 16.24 2.08
C ALA A 98 13.17 14.74 2.36
N PHE A 99 13.89 13.95 1.57
CA PHE A 99 13.94 12.49 1.72
C PHE A 99 15.17 11.90 1.01
N VAL A 100 15.51 10.65 1.34
CA VAL A 100 16.61 9.91 0.68
C VAL A 100 16.05 9.03 -0.43
N SER A 101 16.71 9.00 -1.59
CA SER A 101 16.32 8.13 -2.71
C SER A 101 17.52 7.55 -3.44
N THR A 102 17.37 6.31 -3.94
CA THR A 102 18.34 5.62 -4.80
C THR A 102 17.92 5.64 -6.28
N ARG A 103 17.06 6.60 -6.67
CA ARG A 103 16.48 6.65 -8.02
C ARG A 103 17.53 6.84 -9.12
N ASP A 104 18.64 7.48 -8.80
CA ASP A 104 19.74 7.79 -9.72
C ASP A 104 20.99 6.94 -9.42
N GLY A 105 20.82 5.75 -8.83
CA GLY A 105 21.90 4.84 -8.44
C GLY A 105 22.16 4.89 -6.94
N ASP A 106 23.05 5.79 -6.51
CA ASP A 106 23.41 5.94 -5.09
C ASP A 106 22.37 6.72 -4.29
N ALA A 107 22.40 6.52 -2.97
CA ALA A 107 21.50 7.19 -2.04
C ALA A 107 21.83 8.69 -1.97
N ASN A 108 20.89 9.51 -2.46
CA ASN A 108 21.00 10.95 -2.48
C ASN A 108 19.83 11.61 -1.75
N LEU A 109 20.05 12.84 -1.26
CA LEU A 109 19.00 13.66 -0.68
C LEU A 109 18.21 14.34 -1.80
N TYR A 110 16.88 14.31 -1.71
CA TYR A 110 15.97 14.95 -2.65
C TYR A 110 15.01 15.88 -1.92
N LEU A 111 14.56 16.91 -2.64
CA LEU A 111 13.51 17.83 -2.22
C LEU A 111 12.31 17.72 -3.16
N LEU A 112 11.13 17.51 -2.60
CA LEU A 112 9.85 17.46 -3.32
C LEU A 112 8.92 18.58 -2.82
N SER A 113 8.39 19.38 -3.74
CA SER A 113 7.32 20.32 -3.40
C SER A 113 5.99 19.58 -3.23
N LEU A 114 5.21 19.94 -2.20
CA LEU A 114 3.88 19.34 -1.98
C LEU A 114 2.81 19.93 -2.90
N ASP A 115 3.07 21.11 -3.49
CA ASP A 115 2.25 21.71 -4.54
C ASP A 115 2.37 20.94 -5.87
N GLY A 116 3.29 19.97 -5.95
CA GLY A 116 3.50 19.08 -7.10
C GLY A 116 4.84 19.28 -7.81
N GLY A 117 4.99 18.59 -8.94
CA GLY A 117 6.23 18.55 -9.72
C GLY A 117 7.15 17.39 -9.34
N GLU A 118 8.31 17.34 -10.00
CA GLU A 118 9.32 16.31 -9.76
C GLU A 118 10.23 16.66 -8.58
N ALA A 119 10.66 15.63 -7.85
CA ALA A 119 11.64 15.79 -6.80
C ALA A 119 13.02 16.10 -7.40
N LYS A 120 13.72 17.08 -6.81
CA LYS A 120 15.05 17.52 -7.28
C LYS A 120 16.13 17.01 -6.34
N PRO A 121 17.27 16.51 -6.86
CA PRO A 121 18.40 16.15 -6.01
C PRO A 121 18.99 17.40 -5.32
N LEU A 122 19.36 17.25 -4.06
CA LEU A 122 20.11 18.22 -3.27
C LEU A 122 21.58 17.81 -3.11
N THR A 123 21.89 16.54 -3.32
CA THR A 123 23.24 15.98 -3.28
C THR A 123 23.51 15.15 -4.53
N HIS A 124 24.79 14.98 -4.85
CA HIS A 124 25.30 14.06 -5.86
C HIS A 124 26.47 13.29 -5.27
N ILE A 125 26.14 12.21 -4.55
CA ILE A 125 27.11 11.25 -4.04
C ILE A 125 27.29 10.19 -5.12
N SER A 126 28.54 9.91 -5.46
CA SER A 126 29.02 9.02 -6.51
C SER A 126 30.25 8.25 -6.03
#